data_AF-A0AAD9PEQ6-F1
#
_entry.id   AF-A0AAD9PEQ6-F1
#
_cell.length_a   1.000
_cell.length_b   1.000
_cell.length_c   1.000
_cell.angle_alpha   90.00
_cell.angle_beta   90.00
_cell.angle_gamma   90.00
#
_symmetry.space_group_name_H-M   'P 1'
#
loop_
_entity.id
_entity.type
_entity.pdbx_description
1 polymer ?
#
loop_
_entity_poly.entity_id
_entity_poly.type
_entity_poly.pdbx_seq_one_letter_code
_entity_poly.pdbx_strand_id
1 'polypeptide(L)'
;MTKLTLSVFGDSGLLLIGAISGTAYQGVVTFSTTLLVFIAPVVGAAMNLVSTMVRAISSKLVRRDEEGAMFATISVAMVMSVVVGQSVFNNLYSATVFVWAPLTFLIMMGTLAFTTVLAL
;
A
#
# COMPACT_ATOMS: atom_id res chain seq x y z
N MET A 1 16.27 -8.82 -12.39
CA MET A 1 15.50 -7.72 -13.02
C MET A 1 15.39 -6.45 -12.17
N THR A 2 16.03 -6.36 -11.00
CA THR A 2 15.89 -5.23 -10.06
C THR A 2 16.87 -4.08 -10.25
N LYS A 3 17.95 -4.27 -11.03
CA LYS A 3 18.98 -3.23 -11.24
C LYS A 3 18.61 -2.18 -12.29
N LEU A 4 17.67 -2.47 -13.20
CA LEU A 4 17.35 -1.59 -14.33
C LEU A 4 16.32 -0.51 -13.99
N THR A 5 15.35 -0.80 -13.12
CA THR A 5 14.35 0.17 -12.65
C THR A 5 14.91 1.16 -11.63
N LEU A 6 15.88 0.70 -10.84
CA LEU A 6 16.55 1.45 -9.77
C LEU A 6 17.56 2.49 -10.31
N SER A 7 18.01 2.35 -11.55
CA SER A 7 18.90 3.33 -12.20
C SER A 7 18.18 4.45 -12.92
N VAL A 8 16.87 4.31 -13.18
CA VAL A 8 16.06 5.31 -13.92
C VAL A 8 15.20 6.16 -12.98
N PHE A 9 14.75 5.58 -11.86
CA PHE A 9 14.04 6.28 -10.78
C PHE A 9 14.72 5.93 -9.46
N GLY A 10 15.07 6.93 -8.65
CA GLY A 10 15.64 6.69 -7.31
C GLY A 10 14.69 5.87 -6.43
N ASP A 11 15.24 5.13 -5.45
CA ASP A 11 14.50 4.24 -4.55
C ASP A 11 13.25 4.93 -3.93
N SER A 12 13.37 6.21 -3.56
CA SER A 12 12.27 7.04 -3.03
C SER A 12 11.20 7.39 -4.08
N GLY A 13 11.59 7.54 -5.34
CA GLY A 13 10.66 7.84 -6.45
C GLY A 13 9.72 6.67 -6.75
N LEU A 14 10.23 5.43 -6.72
CA LEU A 14 9.38 4.24 -6.87
C LEU A 14 8.41 4.07 -5.69
N LEU A 15 8.86 4.40 -4.47
CA LEU A 15 8.01 4.39 -3.28
C LEU A 15 6.86 5.40 -3.42
N LEU A 16 7.14 6.63 -3.85
CA LEU A 16 6.14 7.65 -4.09
C LEU A 16 5.12 7.24 -5.17
N ILE A 17 5.58 6.67 -6.28
CA ILE A 17 4.68 6.18 -7.35
C ILE A 17 3.73 5.10 -6.82
N GLY A 18 4.25 4.14 -6.05
CA GLY A 18 3.43 3.09 -5.44
C GLY A 18 2.43 3.64 -4.42
N ALA A 19 2.84 4.62 -3.62
CA ALA A 19 2.01 5.24 -2.60
C ALA A 19 0.88 6.10 -3.22
N ILE A 20 1.20 6.90 -4.25
CA ILE A 20 0.22 7.69 -5.01
C ILE A 20 -0.79 6.77 -5.73
N SER A 21 -0.32 5.68 -6.33
CA SER A 21 -1.17 4.68 -6.98
C SER A 21 -2.15 4.02 -5.99
N GLY A 22 -1.71 3.75 -4.75
CA GLY A 22 -2.57 3.25 -3.68
C GLY A 22 -3.66 4.24 -3.25
N THR A 23 -3.33 5.53 -3.12
CA THR A 23 -4.32 6.57 -2.81
C THR A 23 -5.31 6.76 -3.97
N ALA A 24 -4.83 6.72 -5.21
CA ALA A 24 -5.68 6.80 -6.40
C ALA A 24 -6.64 5.61 -6.52
N TYR A 25 -6.18 4.40 -6.22
CA TYR A 25 -7.02 3.20 -6.13
C TYR A 25 -8.20 3.42 -5.17
N GLN A 26 -7.91 3.88 -3.96
CA GLN A 26 -8.92 4.07 -2.92
C GLN A 26 -9.92 5.17 -3.29
N GLY A 27 -9.46 6.23 -3.97
CA GLY A 27 -10.33 7.26 -4.53
C GLY A 27 -11.30 6.69 -5.57
N VAL A 28 -10.79 5.89 -6.53
CA VAL A 28 -11.63 5.25 -7.56
C VAL A 28 -12.65 4.29 -6.93
N VAL A 29 -12.25 3.50 -5.93
CA VAL A 29 -13.15 2.58 -5.21
C VAL A 29 -14.27 3.35 -4.51
N THR A 30 -13.96 4.48 -3.88
CA THR A 30 -14.93 5.29 -3.12
C THR A 30 -16.09 5.80 -3.99
N PHE A 31 -15.82 6.19 -5.25
CA PHE A 31 -16.82 6.75 -6.17
C PHE A 31 -17.38 5.72 -7.17
N SER A 32 -17.01 4.44 -7.04
CA SER A 32 -17.34 3.43 -8.04
C SER A 32 -18.74 2.83 -7.87
N THR A 33 -19.48 2.69 -8.98
CA THR A 33 -20.83 2.11 -9.01
C THR A 33 -20.84 0.62 -9.37
N THR A 34 -20.21 0.20 -10.48
CA THR A 34 -20.10 -1.23 -10.87
C THR A 34 -18.93 -1.49 -11.83
N LEU A 35 -18.79 -0.70 -12.90
CA LEU A 35 -17.68 -0.87 -13.86
C LEU A 35 -16.33 -0.35 -13.35
N LEU A 36 -16.36 0.71 -12.55
CA LEU A 36 -15.16 1.33 -11.97
C LEU A 36 -14.45 0.43 -10.96
N VAL A 37 -15.16 -0.54 -10.35
CA VAL A 37 -14.56 -1.54 -9.45
C VAL A 37 -13.60 -2.47 -10.20
N PHE A 38 -13.87 -2.77 -11.47
CA PHE A 38 -12.99 -3.61 -12.30
C PHE A 38 -11.77 -2.84 -12.83
N ILE A 39 -11.86 -1.51 -12.92
CA ILE A 39 -10.76 -0.64 -13.36
C ILE A 39 -9.86 -0.27 -12.19
N ALA A 40 -10.40 -0.23 -10.96
CA ALA A 40 -9.63 0.14 -9.78
C ALA A 40 -8.32 -0.66 -9.62
N PRO A 41 -8.28 -2.02 -9.73
CA PRO A 41 -7.04 -2.79 -9.61
C PRO A 41 -5.97 -2.41 -10.64
N VAL A 42 -6.37 -1.94 -11.82
CA VAL A 42 -5.46 -1.46 -12.86
C VAL A 42 -4.80 -0.14 -12.43
N VAL A 43 -5.57 0.76 -11.82
CA VAL A 43 -5.07 2.03 -11.26
C VAL A 43 -4.16 1.79 -10.05
N GLY A 44 -4.45 0.76 -9.25
CA GLY A 44 -3.68 0.35 -8.08
C GLY A 44 -2.53 -0.64 -8.36
N ALA A 45 -2.25 -0.99 -9.62
CA ALA A 45 -1.33 -2.08 -9.95
C ALA A 45 0.10 -1.85 -9.40
N ALA A 46 0.50 -0.59 -9.26
CA ALA A 46 1.80 -0.19 -8.73
C ALA A 46 1.88 -0.21 -7.19
N MET A 47 0.77 -0.45 -6.47
CA MET A 47 0.77 -0.48 -5.00
C MET A 47 1.69 -1.57 -4.43
N ASN A 48 1.79 -2.72 -5.10
CA ASN A 48 2.67 -3.82 -4.71
C ASN A 48 4.17 -3.53 -4.94
N LEU A 49 4.51 -2.43 -5.63
CA LEU A 49 5.90 -2.00 -5.73
C LEU A 49 6.44 -1.57 -4.36
N VAL A 50 5.60 -1.01 -3.49
CA VAL A 50 6.00 -0.56 -2.15
C VAL A 50 6.56 -1.72 -1.33
N SER A 51 5.87 -2.86 -1.28
CA SER A 51 6.34 -4.04 -0.53
C SER A 51 7.64 -4.62 -1.09
N THR A 52 7.84 -4.52 -2.40
CA THR A 52 9.06 -4.99 -3.07
C THR A 52 10.22 -4.03 -2.82
N MET A 53 9.95 -2.72 -2.78
CA MET A 53 10.95 -1.68 -2.54
C MET A 53 11.41 -1.67 -1.08
N VAL A 54 10.49 -1.80 -0.11
CA VAL A 54 10.86 -1.92 1.31
C VAL A 54 11.86 -3.06 1.49
N ARG A 55 11.57 -4.23 0.92
CA ARG A 55 12.47 -5.40 0.93
C ARG A 55 13.82 -5.11 0.27
N ALA A 56 13.83 -4.44 -0.88
CA ALA A 56 15.03 -4.12 -1.63
C ALA A 56 15.93 -3.06 -0.94
N ILE A 57 15.33 -2.09 -0.24
CA ILE A 57 16.05 -1.08 0.54
C ILE A 57 16.60 -1.72 1.81
N SER A 58 15.77 -2.50 2.53
CA SER A 58 16.21 -3.20 3.73
C SER A 58 17.36 -4.17 3.44
N SER A 59 17.35 -4.88 2.31
CA SER A 59 18.45 -5.78 1.95
C SER A 59 19.79 -5.06 1.72
N LYS A 60 19.78 -3.73 1.47
CA LYS A 60 21.01 -2.93 1.38
C LYS A 60 21.55 -2.51 2.75
N LEU A 61 20.71 -2.53 3.79
CA LEU A 61 21.02 -2.10 5.15
C LEU A 61 21.54 -3.23 6.05
N VAL A 62 21.33 -4.48 5.64
CA VAL A 62 21.63 -5.68 6.43
C VAL A 62 22.78 -6.47 5.80
N ARG A 63 23.57 -7.18 6.62
CA ARG A 63 24.65 -8.04 6.15
C ARG A 63 24.09 -9.30 5.48
N ARG A 64 24.82 -9.87 4.52
CA ARG A 64 24.35 -11.00 3.69
C ARG A 64 23.93 -12.24 4.50
N ASP A 65 24.54 -12.44 5.66
CA ASP A 65 24.26 -13.49 6.62
C ASP A 65 22.95 -13.30 7.39
N GLU A 66 22.46 -12.06 7.48
CA GLU A 66 21.25 -11.70 8.24
C GLU A 66 20.05 -11.37 7.33
N GLU A 67 20.20 -11.41 6.00
CA GLU A 67 19.13 -11.10 5.03
C GLU A 67 17.89 -11.98 5.23
N GLY A 68 18.07 -13.26 5.58
CA GLY A 68 16.96 -14.18 5.83
C GLY A 68 16.13 -13.77 7.05
N ALA A 69 16.79 -13.38 8.14
CA ALA A 69 16.12 -12.90 9.35
C ALA A 69 15.38 -11.58 9.09
N MET A 70 15.99 -10.68 8.31
CA MET A 70 15.37 -9.43 7.89
C MET A 70 14.11 -9.64 7.04
N PHE A 71 14.14 -10.52 6.04
CA PHE A 71 12.94 -10.80 5.23
C PHE A 71 11.84 -11.46 6.05
N ALA A 72 12.19 -12.30 7.02
CA ALA A 72 11.23 -12.91 7.93
C ALA A 72 10.54 -11.84 8.79
N THR A 73 11.29 -10.94 9.44
CA THR A 73 10.71 -9.90 10.31
C THR A 73 9.84 -8.92 9.54
N ILE A 74 10.27 -8.48 8.34
CA ILE A 74 9.45 -7.62 7.47
C ILE A 74 8.17 -8.33 7.05
N SER A 75 8.24 -9.62 6.73
CA SER A 75 7.05 -10.39 6.34
C SER A 75 6.06 -10.53 7.49
N VAL A 76 6.54 -10.81 8.70
CA VAL A 76 5.70 -10.86 9.91
C VAL A 76 5.04 -9.51 10.17
N ALA A 77 5.82 -8.42 10.14
CA ALA A 77 5.29 -7.08 10.33
C ALA A 77 4.20 -6.75 9.29
N MET A 78 4.44 -7.08 8.01
CA MET A 78 3.48 -6.85 6.94
C MET A 78 2.18 -7.63 7.13
N VAL A 79 2.26 -8.92 7.46
CA VAL A 79 1.07 -9.76 7.70
C VAL A 79 0.30 -9.23 8.91
N MET A 80 0.98 -8.86 9.99
CA MET A 80 0.34 -8.26 11.16
C MET A 80 -0.39 -6.97 10.80
N SER A 81 0.22 -6.08 10.01
CA SER A 81 -0.43 -4.86 9.53
C SER A 81 -1.68 -5.16 8.70
N VAL A 82 -1.65 -6.19 7.84
CA VAL A 82 -2.83 -6.61 7.06
C VAL A 82 -3.94 -7.09 7.98
N VAL A 83 -3.64 -7.95 8.96
CA VAL A 83 -4.65 -8.50 9.88
C VAL A 83 -5.28 -7.40 10.73
N VAL A 84 -4.44 -6.51 11.30
CA VAL A 84 -4.93 -5.37 12.11
C VAL A 84 -5.76 -4.43 11.24
N GLY A 85 -5.28 -4.08 10.04
CA GLY A 85 -5.99 -3.22 9.11
C GLY A 85 -7.35 -3.79 8.72
N GLN A 86 -7.41 -5.08 8.35
CA GLN A 86 -8.66 -5.75 8.03
C GLN A 86 -9.63 -5.76 9.20
N SER A 87 -9.15 -6.06 10.41
CA SER A 87 -10.00 -6.04 11.61
C SER A 87 -10.60 -4.64 11.85
N VAL A 88 -9.78 -3.59 11.81
CA VAL A 88 -10.23 -2.21 12.05
C VAL A 88 -11.21 -1.76 10.97
N PHE A 89 -10.85 -1.89 9.69
CA PHE A 89 -11.66 -1.36 8.59
C PHE A 89 -12.93 -2.19 8.33
N ASN A 90 -12.92 -3.50 8.56
CA ASN A 90 -14.15 -4.31 8.44
C ASN A 90 -15.15 -3.95 9.54
N ASN A 91 -14.70 -3.78 10.78
CA ASN A 91 -15.57 -3.35 11.88
C ASN A 91 -16.10 -1.93 11.63
N LEU A 92 -15.23 -1.03 11.15
CA LEU A 92 -15.63 0.33 10.78
C LEU A 92 -16.67 0.31 9.66
N TYR A 93 -16.46 -0.48 8.60
CA TYR A 93 -17.42 -0.65 7.52
C TYR A 93 -18.76 -1.16 8.02
N SER A 94 -18.78 -2.21 8.84
CA SER A 94 -20.00 -2.77 9.40
C SER A 94 -20.79 -1.76 10.25
N ALA A 95 -20.10 -0.83 10.92
CA ALA A 95 -20.74 0.21 11.70
C ALA A 95 -21.26 1.37 10.82
N THR A 96 -20.54 1.74 9.77
CA THR A 96 -20.86 2.92 8.94
C THR A 96 -21.72 2.60 7.71
N VAL A 97 -21.86 1.34 7.32
CA VAL A 97 -22.60 0.93 6.11
C VAL A 97 -24.05 1.39 6.12
N PHE A 98 -24.70 1.43 7.28
CA PHE A 98 -26.09 1.87 7.44
C PHE A 98 -26.28 3.38 7.26
N VAL A 99 -25.23 4.18 7.48
CA VAL A 99 -25.27 5.64 7.35
C VAL A 99 -24.84 6.06 5.95
N TRP A 100 -23.66 5.62 5.52
CA TRP A 100 -23.13 5.92 4.18
C TRP A 100 -21.98 4.96 3.83
N ALA A 101 -22.24 4.00 2.95
CA ALA A 101 -21.27 2.98 2.54
C ALA A 101 -19.90 3.49 2.03
N PRO A 102 -19.78 4.65 1.34
CA PRO A 102 -18.49 5.18 0.89
C PRO A 102 -17.60 5.74 2.01
N LEU A 103 -18.15 5.99 3.21
CA LEU A 103 -17.49 6.75 4.27
C LEU A 103 -16.24 6.02 4.79
N THR A 104 -16.28 4.69 4.92
CA THR A 104 -15.11 3.89 5.31
C THR A 104 -13.98 3.99 4.28
N PHE A 105 -14.33 3.99 2.99
CA PHE A 105 -13.36 4.07 1.91
C PHE A 105 -12.71 5.47 1.85
N LEU A 106 -13.44 6.54 2.18
CA LEU A 106 -12.89 7.89 2.37
C LEU A 106 -11.89 7.96 3.54
N ILE A 107 -12.21 7.33 4.68
CA ILE A 107 -11.30 7.29 5.83
C ILE A 107 -10.02 6.54 5.46
N MET A 108 -10.14 5.38 4.79
CA MET A 108 -8.98 4.65 4.27
C MET A 108 -8.15 5.50 3.31
N MET A 109 -8.80 6.25 2.39
CA MET A 109 -8.12 7.16 1.48
C MET A 109 -7.34 8.23 2.24
N GLY A 110 -7.92 8.79 3.31
CA GLY A 110 -7.26 9.76 4.18
C GLY A 110 -6.00 9.19 4.86
N THR A 111 -6.06 7.96 5.38
CA THR A 111 -4.90 7.32 6.02
C THR A 111 -3.77 7.03 5.03
N LEU A 112 -4.10 6.64 3.80
CA LEU A 112 -3.11 6.43 2.73
C LEU A 112 -2.53 7.76 2.25
N ALA A 113 -3.35 8.80 2.08
CA ALA A 113 -2.89 10.14 1.74
C ALA A 113 -1.92 10.69 2.80
N PHE A 114 -2.21 10.51 4.09
CA PHE A 114 -1.27 10.87 5.15
C PHE A 114 0.08 10.13 5.02
N THR A 115 0.03 8.84 4.68
CA THR A 115 1.25 8.05 4.42
C THR A 115 2.02 8.56 3.20
N THR A 116 1.33 9.01 2.14
CA THR A 116 1.98 9.62 0.97
C THR A 116 2.66 10.95 1.30
N VAL A 117 2.04 11.77 2.16
CA VAL A 117 2.61 13.05 2.61
C VAL A 117 3.84 12.82 3.49
N LEU A 118 3.82 11.78 4.33
CA LEU A 118 4.95 11.43 5.18
C LEU A 118 6.14 10.82 4.38
N ALA A 119 5.88 10.34 3.16
CA ALA A 119 6.89 9.77 2.27
C ALA A 119 7.54 10.80 1.32
N LEU A 120 7.02 12.03 1.28
CA LEU A 120 7.59 13.20 0.57
C LEU A 120 8.72 13.84 1.39
#